data_AF-A0A2V6AGP5-F1
#
_entry.id   AF-A0A2V6AGP5-F1
#
_cell.length_a   1.000
_cell.length_b   1.000
_cell.length_c   1.000
_cell.angle_alpha   90.00
_cell.angle_beta   90.00
_cell.angle_gamma   90.00
#
_symmetry.space_group_name_H-M   'P 1'
#
loop_
_entity.id
_entity.type
_entity.pdbx_description
1 polymer ?
#
loop_
_entity_poly.entity_id
_entity_poly.type
_entity_poly.pdbx_seq_one_letter_code
_entity_poly.pdbx_strand_id
1 'polypeptide(L)'
;MLSNGQRYALNFVDIDGHKLSTADGHMTVLVLAKAEDAEKVRAVGDNVPDYCLGNPRYKMITIIHFAPRHTAIGRKIATAFLRHRVKEGAKRLQARYDARHIARDARSDIFTVTDFDGTALAQLGGQSEAANFHVFVFNESGELLQQWSSVPSTADLAAVLK
;
A
#
# COMPACT_ATOMS: atom_id res chain seq x y z
N MET A 1 -2.57 -17.05 -5.57
CA MET A 1 -1.50 -16.12 -5.15
C MET A 1 -0.64 -15.76 -6.35
N LEU A 2 -0.03 -14.58 -6.32
CA LEU A 2 0.95 -14.16 -7.33
C LEU A 2 2.28 -14.91 -7.16
N SER A 3 3.00 -15.12 -8.25
CA SER A 3 4.32 -15.75 -8.28
C SER A 3 5.43 -14.73 -8.52
N ASN A 4 6.56 -14.85 -7.81
CA ASN A 4 7.72 -13.99 -8.02
C ASN A 4 8.31 -14.18 -9.44
N GLY A 5 8.93 -13.13 -9.97
CA GLY A 5 9.50 -13.07 -11.33
C GLY A 5 8.48 -12.95 -12.45
N GLN A 6 7.18 -12.92 -12.14
CA GLN A 6 6.11 -12.69 -13.11
C GLN A 6 5.67 -11.24 -13.12
N ARG A 7 5.27 -10.75 -14.30
CA ARG A 7 4.77 -9.39 -14.49
C ARG A 7 3.27 -9.32 -14.32
N TYR A 8 2.83 -8.35 -13.52
CA TYR A 8 1.44 -8.05 -13.25
C TYR A 8 1.21 -6.55 -13.37
N ALA A 9 0.31 -6.16 -14.29
CA ALA A 9 -0.20 -4.80 -14.39
C ALA A 9 -1.51 -4.69 -13.60
N LEU A 10 -1.39 -4.63 -12.28
CA LEU A 10 -2.53 -4.50 -11.38
C LEU A 10 -2.98 -3.05 -11.35
N ASN A 11 -4.30 -2.81 -11.39
CA ASN A 11 -4.84 -1.46 -11.48
C ASN A 11 -5.81 -1.19 -10.33
N PHE A 12 -5.69 0.00 -9.74
CA PHE A 12 -6.50 0.41 -8.60
C PHE A 12 -6.96 1.86 -8.73
N VAL A 13 -7.99 2.19 -7.98
CA VAL A 13 -8.41 3.57 -7.72
C VAL A 13 -8.38 3.79 -6.22
N ASP A 14 -7.62 4.79 -5.78
CA ASP A 14 -7.49 5.09 -4.36
C ASP A 14 -8.70 5.88 -3.81
N ILE A 15 -8.72 6.11 -2.50
CA ILE A 15 -9.78 6.84 -1.81
C ILE A 15 -9.92 8.30 -2.25
N ASP A 16 -8.94 8.87 -2.93
CA ASP A 16 -8.95 10.24 -3.46
C ASP A 16 -9.29 10.28 -4.96
N GLY A 17 -9.37 9.12 -5.62
CA GLY A 17 -9.69 8.97 -7.03
C GLY A 17 -8.48 8.89 -7.96
N HIS A 18 -7.26 8.77 -7.42
CA HIS A 18 -6.06 8.55 -8.23
C HIS A 18 -6.08 7.15 -8.84
N LYS A 19 -5.79 7.07 -10.14
CA LYS A 19 -5.55 5.79 -10.82
C LYS A 19 -4.12 5.35 -10.54
N LEU A 20 -3.97 4.12 -10.06
CA LEU A 20 -2.68 3.55 -9.67
C LEU A 20 -2.44 2.26 -10.44
N SER A 21 -1.17 1.98 -10.74
CA SER A 21 -0.75 0.70 -11.29
C SER A 21 0.53 0.21 -10.62
N THR A 22 0.76 -1.10 -10.66
CA THR A 22 2.06 -1.70 -10.31
C THR A 22 3.07 -1.64 -11.46
N ALA A 23 2.62 -1.30 -12.67
CA ALA A 23 3.44 -1.27 -13.90
C ALA A 23 3.48 0.13 -14.54
N ASP A 24 3.48 1.19 -13.73
CA ASP A 24 3.48 2.59 -14.17
C ASP A 24 4.84 3.30 -14.00
N GLY A 25 5.94 2.55 -13.97
CA GLY A 25 7.29 3.11 -13.91
C GLY A 25 7.80 3.38 -12.49
N HIS A 26 7.13 2.85 -11.47
CA HIS A 26 7.53 2.99 -10.07
C HIS A 26 7.86 1.63 -9.44
N MET A 27 8.90 1.58 -8.62
CA MET A 27 9.05 0.49 -7.66
C MET A 27 7.95 0.60 -6.61
N THR A 28 7.10 -0.42 -6.52
CA THR A 28 5.87 -0.35 -5.75
C THR A 28 5.89 -1.33 -4.59
N VAL A 29 5.81 -0.82 -3.36
CA VAL A 29 5.48 -1.60 -2.16
C VAL A 29 3.96 -1.64 -2.03
N LEU A 30 3.34 -2.78 -2.28
CA LEU A 30 1.90 -2.96 -2.15
C LEU A 30 1.59 -3.75 -0.88
N VAL A 31 0.75 -3.20 -0.01
CA VAL A 31 0.32 -3.84 1.24
C VAL A 31 -1.15 -4.18 1.15
N LEU A 32 -1.50 -5.46 1.28
CA LEU A 32 -2.85 -5.93 1.50
C LEU A 32 -3.07 -6.08 3.00
N ALA A 33 -4.13 -5.48 3.53
CA ALA A 33 -4.40 -5.47 4.96
C ALA A 33 -5.91 -5.36 5.24
N LYS A 34 -6.32 -5.68 6.48
CA LYS A 34 -7.63 -5.29 7.00
C LYS A 34 -7.54 -3.98 7.77
N ALA A 35 -8.68 -3.38 8.08
CA ALA A 35 -8.73 -2.15 8.88
C ALA A 35 -8.13 -2.31 10.30
N GLU A 36 -8.10 -3.54 10.83
CA GLU A 36 -7.48 -3.88 12.12
C GLU A 36 -5.94 -4.00 12.05
N ASP A 37 -5.37 -4.23 10.86
CA ASP A 37 -3.91 -4.35 10.66
C ASP A 37 -3.20 -2.98 10.58
N ALA A 38 -3.83 -1.91 11.05
CA ALA A 38 -3.32 -0.54 10.91
C ALA A 38 -1.88 -0.37 11.45
N GLU A 39 -1.57 -1.03 12.58
CA GLU A 39 -0.22 -1.00 13.15
C GLU A 39 0.81 -1.75 12.29
N LYS A 40 0.40 -2.83 11.60
CA LYS A 40 1.28 -3.55 10.68
C LYS A 40 1.54 -2.72 9.42
N VAL A 41 0.50 -2.11 8.85
CA VAL A 41 0.64 -1.19 7.70
C VAL A 41 1.59 -0.04 8.05
N ARG A 42 1.42 0.54 9.25
CA ARG A 42 2.33 1.57 9.76
C ARG A 42 3.76 1.06 9.85
N ALA A 43 3.96 -0.11 10.44
CA ALA A 43 5.29 -0.70 10.58
C ALA A 43 5.97 -0.96 9.22
N VAL A 44 5.23 -1.35 8.17
CA VAL A 44 5.80 -1.43 6.82
C VAL A 44 6.30 -0.07 6.35
N GLY A 45 5.48 0.98 6.46
CA GLY A 45 5.88 2.33 6.07
C GLY A 45 7.07 2.87 6.87
N ASP A 46 7.12 2.56 8.17
CA ASP A 46 8.26 2.90 9.03
C ASP A 46 9.53 2.13 8.61
N ASN A 47 9.40 0.88 8.16
CA ASN A 47 10.51 0.05 7.70
C ASN A 47 10.97 0.36 6.27
N VAL A 48 10.19 1.10 5.46
CA VAL A 48 10.63 1.56 4.14
C VAL A 48 11.91 2.40 4.30
N PRO A 49 12.98 2.09 3.54
CA PRO A 49 14.24 2.83 3.64
C PRO A 49 14.11 4.33 3.35
N ASP A 50 14.90 5.15 4.03
CA ASP A 50 14.82 6.62 3.91
C ASP A 50 15.05 7.13 2.48
N TYR A 51 15.89 6.46 1.67
CA TYR A 51 16.16 6.87 0.28
C TYR A 51 14.94 6.73 -0.65
N CYS A 52 13.89 6.03 -0.21
CA CYS A 52 12.63 5.91 -0.94
C CYS A 52 11.69 7.09 -0.66
N LEU A 53 11.86 7.80 0.45
CA LEU A 53 10.94 8.84 0.90
C LEU A 53 11.01 10.07 -0.01
N GLY A 54 9.84 10.57 -0.44
CA GLY A 54 9.73 11.71 -1.36
C GLY A 54 10.37 11.50 -2.73
N ASN A 55 10.90 10.29 -3.01
CA ASN A 55 11.54 9.96 -4.27
C ASN A 55 10.49 9.40 -5.23
N PRO A 56 10.21 10.06 -6.37
CA PRO A 56 9.14 9.67 -7.27
C PRO A 56 9.34 8.29 -7.90
N ARG A 57 10.55 7.70 -7.83
CA ARG A 57 10.79 6.32 -8.29
C ARG A 57 10.07 5.27 -7.44
N TYR A 58 9.74 5.59 -6.18
CA TYR A 58 9.13 4.65 -5.25
C TYR A 58 7.69 5.04 -4.94
N LYS A 59 6.86 4.03 -4.67
CA LYS A 59 5.45 4.20 -4.35
C LYS A 59 5.03 3.15 -3.34
N MET A 60 4.22 3.54 -2.36
CA MET A 60 3.57 2.60 -1.46
C MET A 60 2.06 2.66 -1.67
N ILE A 61 1.44 1.52 -1.98
CA ILE A 61 0.00 1.37 -2.13
C ILE A 61 -0.52 0.48 -1.00
N THR A 62 -1.48 0.96 -0.22
CA THR A 62 -2.16 0.15 0.80
C THR A 62 -3.56 -0.20 0.34
N ILE A 63 -3.87 -1.48 0.22
CA ILE A 63 -5.22 -1.99 -0.03
C ILE A 63 -5.82 -2.42 1.31
N ILE A 64 -6.91 -1.77 1.72
CA ILE A 64 -7.71 -2.16 2.88
C ILE A 64 -8.89 -3.01 2.39
N HIS A 65 -8.80 -4.32 2.63
CA HIS A 65 -9.87 -5.26 2.34
C HIS A 65 -10.91 -5.24 3.45
N PHE A 66 -12.18 -5.16 3.06
CA PHE A 66 -13.32 -5.21 3.94
C PHE A 66 -14.07 -6.52 3.73
N ALA A 67 -14.50 -7.14 4.83
CA ALA A 67 -15.35 -8.31 4.75
C ALA A 67 -16.65 -8.00 3.97
N PRO A 68 -17.24 -9.00 3.28
CA PRO A 68 -18.48 -8.79 2.54
C PRO A 68 -19.59 -8.23 3.46
N ARG A 69 -20.53 -7.45 2.88
CA ARG A 69 -21.78 -6.88 3.48
C ARG A 69 -21.78 -5.41 3.91
N HIS A 70 -20.99 -4.54 3.28
CA HIS A 70 -21.14 -3.10 3.51
C HIS A 70 -22.22 -2.48 2.62
N THR A 71 -23.24 -1.87 3.25
CA THR A 71 -24.21 -0.99 2.57
C THR A 71 -23.50 0.25 2.00
N ALA A 72 -24.10 0.94 1.03
CA ALA A 72 -23.52 2.16 0.47
C ALA A 72 -23.22 3.23 1.53
N ILE A 73 -24.08 3.37 2.54
CA ILE A 73 -23.87 4.27 3.69
C ILE A 73 -22.68 3.79 4.54
N GLY A 74 -22.61 2.49 4.84
CA GLY A 74 -21.49 1.90 5.57
C GLY A 74 -20.14 2.10 4.88
N ARG A 75 -20.10 1.96 3.54
CA ARG A 75 -18.89 2.23 2.73
C ARG A 75 -18.43 3.67 2.89
N LYS A 76 -19.34 4.65 2.80
CA LYS A 76 -19.01 6.08 2.98
C LYS A 76 -18.41 6.36 4.36
N ILE A 77 -19.00 5.80 5.42
CA ILE A 77 -18.50 5.97 6.80
C ILE A 77 -17.10 5.36 6.95
N ALA A 78 -16.90 4.13 6.47
CA ALA A 78 -15.61 3.45 6.52
C ALA A 78 -14.53 4.21 5.74
N THR A 79 -14.83 4.70 4.54
CA THR A 79 -13.89 5.52 3.75
C THR A 79 -13.56 6.84 4.46
N ALA A 80 -14.54 7.52 5.07
CA ALA A 80 -14.27 8.75 5.82
C ALA A 80 -13.34 8.50 7.02
N PHE A 81 -13.56 7.41 7.75
CA PHE A 81 -12.68 6.98 8.82
C PHE A 81 -11.25 6.67 8.34
N LEU A 82 -11.11 5.96 7.21
CA LEU A 82 -9.81 5.71 6.58
C LEU A 82 -9.12 7.00 6.13
N ARG A 83 -9.84 7.96 5.53
CA ARG A 83 -9.27 9.27 5.17
C ARG A 83 -8.71 10.00 6.39
N HIS A 84 -9.39 9.93 7.53
CA HIS A 84 -8.88 10.49 8.77
C HIS A 84 -7.57 9.80 9.22
N ARG A 85 -7.52 8.46 9.19
CA ARG A 85 -6.28 7.71 9.49
C ARG A 85 -5.14 8.03 8.54
N VAL A 86 -5.42 8.14 7.24
CA VAL A 86 -4.45 8.57 6.22
C VAL A 86 -3.92 9.97 6.54
N LYS A 87 -4.77 10.91 6.98
CA LYS A 87 -4.33 12.24 7.40
C LYS A 87 -3.39 12.18 8.62
N GLU A 88 -3.69 11.35 9.61
CA GLU A 88 -2.80 11.16 10.77
C GLU A 88 -1.48 10.48 10.37
N GLY A 89 -1.53 9.51 9.46
CA GLY A 89 -0.33 8.90 8.86
C GLY A 89 0.52 9.94 8.10
N ALA A 90 -0.12 10.81 7.33
CA ALA A 90 0.55 11.89 6.59
C ALA A 90 1.26 12.87 7.52
N LYS A 91 0.66 13.25 8.65
CA LYS A 91 1.34 14.11 9.64
C LYS A 91 2.60 13.47 10.20
N ARG A 92 2.55 12.17 10.50
CA ARG A 92 3.73 11.42 11.00
C ARG A 92 4.81 11.31 9.93
N LEU A 93 4.42 11.00 8.70
CA LEU A 93 5.34 10.94 7.57
C LEU A 93 5.95 12.32 7.28
N GLN A 94 5.16 13.39 7.40
CA GLN A 94 5.63 14.77 7.24
C GLN A 94 6.72 15.09 8.25
N ALA A 95 6.56 14.72 9.53
CA ALA A 95 7.60 14.91 10.53
C ALA A 95 8.92 14.18 10.16
N ARG A 96 8.82 12.98 9.56
CA ARG A 96 9.98 12.25 9.02
C ARG A 96 10.58 12.94 7.80
N TYR A 97 9.77 13.54 6.93
CA TYR A 97 10.21 14.32 5.77
C TYR A 97 10.94 15.59 6.20
N ASP A 98 10.37 16.33 7.16
CA ASP A 98 10.93 17.57 7.70
C ASP A 98 12.29 17.31 8.36
N ALA A 99 12.41 16.24 9.16
CA ALA A 99 13.67 15.81 9.78
C ALA A 99 14.75 15.41 8.76
N ARG A 100 14.36 15.14 7.50
CA ARG A 100 15.24 14.79 6.38
C ARG A 100 15.36 15.92 5.35
N HIS A 101 14.77 17.08 5.63
CA HIS A 101 14.74 18.23 4.71
C HIS A 101 14.10 17.93 3.35
N ILE A 102 13.11 17.05 3.31
CA ILE A 102 12.33 16.73 2.10
C ILE A 102 11.22 17.78 1.95
N ALA A 103 11.38 18.72 1.01
CA ALA A 103 10.42 19.79 0.73
C ALA A 103 9.23 19.31 -0.13
N ARG A 104 8.44 18.36 0.38
CA ARG A 104 7.29 17.75 -0.29
C ARG A 104 6.17 17.49 0.72
N ASP A 105 4.92 17.60 0.28
CA ASP A 105 3.77 17.19 1.09
C ASP A 105 3.69 15.67 1.15
N ALA A 106 3.95 15.11 2.34
CA ALA A 106 3.90 13.67 2.59
C ALA A 106 2.54 13.04 2.27
N ARG A 107 1.44 13.81 2.31
CA ARG A 107 0.11 13.31 1.94
C ARG A 107 0.02 12.89 0.48
N SER A 108 0.80 13.53 -0.39
CA SER A 108 0.86 13.24 -1.83
C SER A 108 1.53 11.90 -2.16
N ASP A 109 2.18 11.26 -1.18
CA ASP A 109 2.88 9.98 -1.32
C ASP A 109 2.17 8.82 -0.59
N ILE A 110 0.98 9.06 -0.04
CA ILE A 110 0.16 8.03 0.62
C ILE A 110 -1.01 7.65 -0.26
N PHE A 111 -0.98 6.42 -0.77
CA PHE A 111 -2.01 5.87 -1.63
C PHE A 111 -2.75 4.75 -0.91
N THR A 112 -4.07 4.90 -0.72
CA THR A 112 -4.91 3.92 -0.01
C THR A 112 -6.12 3.53 -0.85
N VAL A 113 -6.28 2.25 -1.11
CA VAL A 113 -7.38 1.65 -1.87
C VAL A 113 -8.34 0.96 -0.91
N THR A 114 -9.63 1.20 -1.07
CA THR A 114 -10.67 0.46 -0.33
C THR A 114 -11.22 -0.67 -1.18
N ASP A 115 -11.15 -1.90 -0.68
CA ASP A 115 -11.62 -3.08 -1.38
C ASP A 115 -12.85 -3.67 -0.68
N PHE A 116 -14.03 -3.15 -1.03
CA PHE A 116 -15.30 -3.55 -0.42
C PHE A 116 -15.98 -4.74 -1.11
N ASP A 117 -15.61 -5.02 -2.36
CA ASP A 117 -16.22 -6.06 -3.20
C ASP A 117 -15.23 -7.18 -3.54
N GLY A 118 -13.98 -7.08 -3.09
CA GLY A 118 -12.95 -8.07 -3.33
C GLY A 118 -12.30 -7.95 -4.71
N THR A 119 -12.60 -6.92 -5.50
CA THR A 119 -12.00 -6.75 -6.83
C THR A 119 -10.50 -6.53 -6.76
N ALA A 120 -10.02 -5.74 -5.80
CA ALA A 120 -8.58 -5.52 -5.62
C ALA A 120 -7.89 -6.79 -5.08
N LEU A 121 -8.54 -7.52 -4.16
CA LEU A 121 -8.07 -8.80 -3.66
C LEU A 121 -7.99 -9.87 -4.77
N ALA A 122 -8.99 -9.93 -5.66
CA ALA A 122 -9.05 -10.90 -6.76
C ALA A 122 -7.86 -10.74 -7.71
N GLN A 123 -7.45 -9.50 -7.99
CA GLN A 123 -6.26 -9.18 -8.78
C GLN A 123 -4.96 -9.75 -8.19
N LEU A 124 -4.90 -9.98 -6.86
CA LEU A 124 -3.75 -10.57 -6.17
C LEU A 124 -3.77 -12.12 -6.16
N GLY A 125 -4.57 -12.71 -7.06
CA GLY A 125 -4.65 -14.16 -7.26
C GLY A 125 -5.56 -14.87 -6.25
N GLY A 126 -6.65 -14.22 -5.84
CA GLY A 126 -7.81 -14.82 -5.18
C GLY A 126 -7.50 -15.59 -3.91
N GLN A 127 -7.02 -14.92 -2.85
CA GLN A 127 -6.91 -15.56 -1.54
C GLN A 127 -8.30 -15.87 -0.96
N SER A 128 -8.53 -17.14 -0.59
CA SER A 128 -9.74 -17.62 0.09
C SER A 128 -9.97 -16.91 1.43
N GLU A 129 -11.26 -16.68 1.75
CA GLU A 129 -12.00 -16.03 2.87
C GLU A 129 -11.31 -15.39 4.11
N ALA A 130 -10.01 -15.55 4.34
CA ALA A 130 -9.23 -14.89 5.37
C ALA A 130 -8.04 -14.15 4.76
N ALA A 131 -8.30 -13.14 3.92
CA ALA A 131 -7.25 -12.28 3.35
C ALA A 131 -6.40 -11.69 4.49
N ASN A 132 -5.29 -12.36 4.76
CA ASN A 132 -4.35 -12.00 5.81
C ASN A 132 -3.47 -10.88 5.29
N PHE A 133 -2.92 -10.11 6.23
CA PHE A 133 -1.90 -9.12 5.95
C PHE A 133 -0.82 -9.70 5.02
N HIS A 134 -0.50 -8.99 3.93
CA HIS A 134 0.52 -9.41 2.97
C HIS A 134 1.20 -8.19 2.36
N VAL A 135 2.50 -8.31 2.08
CA VAL A 135 3.32 -7.26 1.46
C VAL A 135 3.89 -7.82 0.16
N PHE A 136 3.84 -7.02 -0.90
CA PHE A 136 4.38 -7.32 -2.22
C PHE A 136 5.31 -6.19 -2.64
N VAL A 137 6.40 -6.51 -3.33
CA VAL A 137 7.29 -5.50 -3.94
C VAL A 137 7.36 -5.76 -5.43
N PHE A 138 6.93 -4.78 -6.22
CA PHE A 138 6.99 -4.80 -7.67
C PHE A 138 8.10 -3.88 -8.18
N ASN A 139 8.78 -4.27 -9.25
CA ASN A 139 9.65 -3.35 -9.98
C ASN A 139 8.84 -2.42 -10.90
N GLU A 140 9.53 -1.48 -11.55
CA GLU A 140 8.93 -0.44 -12.41
C GLU A 140 8.11 -0.99 -13.59
N SER A 141 8.37 -2.23 -14.01
CA SER A 141 7.64 -2.92 -15.08
C SER A 141 6.46 -3.76 -14.59
N GLY A 142 6.19 -3.77 -13.27
CA GLY A 142 5.18 -4.60 -12.65
C GLY A 142 5.61 -6.04 -12.39
N GLU A 143 6.90 -6.37 -12.46
CA GLU A 143 7.39 -7.69 -12.05
C GLU A 143 7.37 -7.81 -10.53
N LEU A 144 6.75 -8.87 -10.02
CA LEU A 144 6.77 -9.16 -8.58
C LEU A 144 8.16 -9.68 -8.18
N LEU A 145 8.91 -8.87 -7.44
CA LEU A 145 10.24 -9.22 -6.97
C LEU A 145 10.20 -10.12 -5.74
N GLN A 146 9.36 -9.75 -4.76
CA GLN A 146 9.27 -10.47 -3.49
C GLN A 146 7.93 -10.23 -2.79
N GLN A 147 7.55 -11.15 -1.91
CA GLN A 147 6.33 -11.03 -1.10
C GLN A 147 6.48 -11.68 0.30
N TRP A 148 5.71 -11.20 1.27
CA TRP A 148 5.71 -11.67 2.66
C TRP A 148 4.30 -11.68 3.25
N SER A 149 4.00 -12.68 4.08
CA SER A 149 2.74 -12.77 4.85
C SER A 149 2.81 -12.08 6.22
N SER A 150 3.88 -11.33 6.48
CA SER A 150 4.14 -10.59 7.71
C SER A 150 4.90 -9.30 7.40
N VAL A 151 5.08 -8.42 8.39
CA VAL A 151 5.80 -7.15 8.20
C VAL A 151 7.27 -7.44 7.91
N PRO A 152 7.80 -7.13 6.70
CA PRO A 152 9.21 -7.28 6.41
C PRO A 152 10.04 -6.29 7.22
N SER A 153 11.26 -6.66 7.58
CA SER A 153 12.19 -5.76 8.27
C SER A 153 12.72 -4.68 7.32
N THR A 154 13.33 -3.63 7.88
CA THR A 154 14.05 -2.62 7.08
C THR A 154 15.13 -3.24 6.20
N ALA A 155 15.84 -4.27 6.69
CA ALA A 155 16.87 -4.95 5.93
C ALA A 155 16.28 -5.75 4.75
N ASP A 156 15.15 -6.43 4.97
CA ASP A 156 14.45 -7.17 3.91
C ASP A 156 13.97 -6.23 2.80
N LEU A 157 13.32 -5.12 3.17
CA LEU A 157 12.85 -4.12 2.21
C LEU A 157 14.03 -3.48 1.47
N ALA A 158 15.10 -3.12 2.18
CA ALA A 158 16.29 -2.52 1.57
C ALA A 158 17.03 -3.46 0.62
N ALA A 159 16.92 -4.78 0.79
CA ALA A 159 17.55 -5.75 -0.11
C ALA A 159 16.83 -5.82 -1.48
N VAL A 160 15.54 -5.51 -1.52
CA VAL A 160 14.72 -5.61 -2.73
C VAL A 160 14.49 -4.27 -3.42
N LEU A 161 14.49 -3.16 -2.66
CA LEU A 161 14.21 -1.81 -3.16
C LEU A 161 15.46 -1.07 -3.72
N LYS A 162 16.63 -1.72 -3.76
CA LYS A 162 17.88 -1.12 -4.29
C LYS A 162 18.01 -1.24 -5.80
#